data_AF-A0A9D6L4N4-F1
#
_entry.id   AF-A0A9D6L4N4-F1
#
_cell.length_a   1.000
_cell.length_b   1.000
_cell.length_c   1.000
_cell.angle_alpha   90.00
_cell.angle_beta   90.00
_cell.angle_gamma   90.00
#
_symmetry.space_group_name_H-M   'P 1'
#
loop_
_entity.id
_entity.type
_entity.pdbx_description
1 polymer ?
#
loop_
_entity_poly.entity_id
_entity_poly.type
_entity_poly.pdbx_seq_one_letter_code
_entity_poly.pdbx_strand_id
1 'polypeptide(L)'
;RREAAYAIEGVAALAGAQRVPEIAAGMLGAAEALRSAIGSPLLAPERAERAVLMDQLTRAAGAEAVSQWMMAGRRKPFEAVVTRALGWLEGDAGRTPGGPEIGFNSGKRRENA
;
A
#
# COMPACT_ATOMS: atom_id res chain seq x y z
N ARG A 1 7.76 5.44 -17.80
CA ARG A 1 6.92 6.16 -16.80
C ARG A 1 5.49 5.62 -16.71
N ARG A 2 4.84 5.24 -17.82
CA ARG A 2 3.53 4.56 -17.78
C ARG A 2 3.54 3.28 -16.93
N GLU A 3 4.56 2.45 -17.09
CA GLU A 3 4.79 1.25 -16.26
C GLU A 3 4.87 1.56 -14.77
N ALA A 4 5.47 2.70 -14.38
CA ALA A 4 5.58 3.09 -12.99
C ALA A 4 4.20 3.46 -12.40
N ALA A 5 3.32 4.09 -13.18
CA ALA A 5 1.94 4.33 -12.75
C ALA A 5 1.18 3.01 -12.52
N TYR A 6 1.32 2.05 -13.44
CA TYR A 6 0.76 0.71 -13.27
C TYR A 6 1.32 -0.02 -12.05
N ALA A 7 2.63 0.07 -11.81
CA ALA A 7 3.25 -0.54 -10.64
C ALA A 7 2.69 0.06 -9.33
N ILE A 8 2.58 1.39 -9.23
CA ILE A 8 2.01 2.06 -8.05
C ILE A 8 0.53 1.68 -7.85
N GLU A 9 -0.24 1.52 -8.93
CA GLU A 9 -1.62 1.03 -8.87
C GLU A 9 -1.71 -0.42 -8.39
N GLY A 10 -0.79 -1.28 -8.84
CA GLY A 10 -0.66 -2.64 -8.34
C GLY A 10 -0.38 -2.70 -6.84
N VAL A 11 0.51 -1.82 -6.34
CA VAL A 11 0.76 -1.67 -4.89
C VAL A 11 -0.49 -1.21 -4.16
N ALA A 12 -1.24 -0.26 -4.74
CA ALA A 12 -2.48 0.21 -4.15
C ALA A 12 -3.55 -0.89 -4.05
N ALA A 13 -3.70 -1.68 -5.11
CA ALA A 13 -4.62 -2.82 -5.14
C ALA A 13 -4.23 -3.88 -4.11
N LEU A 14 -2.93 -4.20 -4.00
CA LEU A 14 -2.44 -5.15 -3.00
C LEU A 14 -2.66 -4.64 -1.57
N ALA A 15 -2.42 -3.34 -1.31
CA ALA A 15 -2.68 -2.73 -0.01
C ALA A 15 -4.18 -2.73 0.34
N GLY A 16 -5.04 -2.50 -0.66
CA GLY A 16 -6.49 -2.62 -0.52
C GLY A 16 -6.92 -4.03 -0.13
N ALA A 17 -6.38 -5.05 -0.81
CA ALA A 17 -6.63 -6.45 -0.51
C ALA A 17 -6.15 -6.85 0.91
N GLN A 18 -5.07 -6.24 1.39
CA GLN A 18 -4.54 -6.43 2.76
C GLN A 18 -5.23 -5.55 3.81
N ARG A 19 -6.28 -4.80 3.45
CA ARG A 19 -7.00 -3.89 4.35
C ARG A 19 -6.11 -2.84 5.02
N VAL A 20 -5.16 -2.30 4.26
CA VAL A 20 -4.34 -1.15 4.68
C VAL A 20 -4.77 0.09 3.89
N PRO A 21 -5.94 0.70 4.23
CA PRO A 21 -6.59 1.68 3.37
C PRO A 21 -5.80 2.98 3.21
N GLU A 22 -5.00 3.35 4.21
CA GLU A 22 -4.10 4.51 4.13
C GLU A 22 -3.08 4.35 3.00
N ILE A 23 -2.41 3.20 2.93
CA ILE A 23 -1.40 2.92 1.90
C ILE A 23 -2.08 2.87 0.53
N ALA A 24 -3.21 2.16 0.43
CA ALA A 24 -3.95 2.05 -0.83
C ALA A 24 -4.38 3.42 -1.38
N ALA A 25 -5.04 4.24 -0.56
CA ALA A 25 -5.50 5.57 -0.96
C ALA A 25 -4.32 6.51 -1.29
N GLY A 26 -3.25 6.46 -0.49
CA GLY A 26 -2.03 7.23 -0.76
C GLY A 26 -1.39 6.86 -2.10
N MET A 27 -1.28 5.56 -2.41
CA MET A 27 -0.72 5.09 -3.69
C MET A 27 -1.63 5.43 -4.88
N LEU A 28 -2.95 5.33 -4.74
CA LEU A 28 -3.90 5.77 -5.78
C LEU A 28 -3.77 7.26 -6.08
N GLY A 29 -3.61 8.09 -5.05
CA GLY A 29 -3.36 9.52 -5.21
C GLY A 29 -2.05 9.78 -5.96
N ALA A 30 -0.97 9.09 -5.59
CA ALA A 30 0.31 9.24 -6.29
C ALA A 30 0.25 8.79 -7.75
N ALA A 31 -0.41 7.67 -8.05
CA ALA A 31 -0.60 7.17 -9.40
C ALA A 31 -1.42 8.14 -10.27
N GLU A 32 -2.47 8.75 -9.71
CA GLU A 32 -3.27 9.77 -10.38
C GLU A 32 -2.42 10.98 -10.79
N ALA A 33 -1.63 11.52 -9.85
CA ALA A 33 -0.74 12.64 -10.12
C ALA A 33 0.28 12.29 -11.22
N LEU A 34 0.86 11.08 -11.17
CA LEU A 34 1.79 10.62 -12.18
C LEU A 34 1.13 10.48 -13.56
N ARG A 35 -0.07 9.89 -13.65
CA ARG A 35 -0.83 9.76 -14.89
C ARG A 35 -1.16 11.11 -15.52
N SER A 36 -1.59 12.07 -14.71
CA SER A 36 -1.82 13.44 -15.15
C SER A 36 -0.53 14.07 -15.70
N ALA A 37 0.59 13.92 -14.99
CA ALA A 37 1.88 14.49 -15.40
C ALA A 37 2.41 13.90 -16.72
N ILE A 38 2.12 12.63 -17.01
CA ILE A 38 2.58 11.96 -18.24
C ILE A 38 1.53 11.95 -19.36
N GLY A 39 0.38 12.59 -19.18
CA GLY A 39 -0.71 12.61 -20.16
C GLY A 39 -1.29 11.23 -20.48
N SER A 40 -1.33 10.32 -19.51
CA SER A 40 -1.78 8.93 -19.69
C SER A 40 -2.95 8.60 -18.77
N PRO A 41 -4.16 9.12 -19.05
CA PRO A 41 -5.34 8.88 -18.23
C PRO A 41 -5.70 7.39 -18.20
N LEU A 42 -6.50 7.00 -17.19
CA LEU A 42 -7.05 5.65 -17.09
C LEU A 42 -8.05 5.38 -18.22
N LEU A 43 -8.01 4.18 -18.77
CA LEU A 43 -9.01 3.62 -19.68
C LEU A 43 -10.32 3.33 -18.93
N ALA A 44 -11.43 3.16 -19.66
CA ALA A 44 -12.74 2.91 -19.04
C ALA A 44 -12.78 1.70 -18.08
N PRO A 45 -12.20 0.53 -18.42
CA PRO A 45 -12.15 -0.60 -17.51
C PRO A 45 -11.33 -0.31 -16.24
N GLU A 46 -10.17 0.32 -16.39
CA GLU A 46 -9.28 0.67 -15.27
C GLU A 46 -9.97 1.68 -14.31
N ARG A 47 -10.78 2.59 -14.84
CA ARG A 47 -11.61 3.49 -14.01
C ARG A 47 -12.67 2.75 -13.22
N ALA A 48 -13.29 1.72 -13.80
CA ALA A 48 -14.29 0.90 -13.12
C ALA A 48 -13.65 0.09 -11.98
N GLU A 49 -12.49 -0.54 -12.23
CA GLU A 49 -11.71 -1.24 -11.21
C GLU A 49 -11.30 -0.30 -10.07
N ARG A 50 -10.80 0.89 -10.41
CA ARG A 50 -10.45 1.91 -9.42
C ARG A 50 -11.68 2.37 -8.60
N ALA A 51 -12.85 2.50 -9.23
CA ALA A 51 -14.07 2.88 -8.52
C ALA A 51 -14.49 1.83 -7.47
N VAL A 52 -14.37 0.54 -7.81
CA VAL A 52 -14.64 -0.56 -6.86
C VAL A 52 -13.67 -0.49 -5.68
N LEU A 53 -12.38 -0.30 -5.93
CA LEU A 53 -11.39 -0.15 -4.86
C LEU A 53 -11.68 1.09 -3.99
N MET A 54 -12.02 2.22 -4.60
CA MET A 54 -12.36 3.45 -3.86
C MET A 54 -13.59 3.30 -2.97
N ASP A 55 -14.63 2.59 -3.42
CA ASP A 55 -15.80 2.26 -2.60
C ASP A 55 -15.42 1.37 -1.41
N GLN A 56 -14.60 0.34 -1.63
CA GLN A 56 -14.09 -0.52 -0.56
C GLN A 56 -13.30 0.27 0.50
N LEU A 57 -12.37 1.13 0.05
CA LEU A 57 -11.58 1.98 0.93
C LEU A 57 -12.47 2.94 1.74
N THR A 58 -13.46 3.53 1.08
CA THR A 58 -14.42 4.46 1.70
C THR A 58 -15.26 3.76 2.75
N ARG A 59 -15.73 2.54 2.49
CA ARG A 59 -16.46 1.74 3.49
C ARG A 59 -15.59 1.36 4.69
N ALA A 60 -14.30 1.10 4.46
CA ALA A 60 -13.38 0.67 5.51
C ALA A 60 -12.89 1.81 6.42
N ALA A 61 -12.63 2.99 5.87
CA ALA A 61 -11.96 4.08 6.58
C ALA A 61 -12.75 5.41 6.61
N GLY A 62 -13.85 5.51 5.87
CA GLY A 62 -14.61 6.74 5.70
C GLY A 62 -14.07 7.64 4.58
N ALA A 63 -14.98 8.37 3.94
CA ALA A 63 -14.67 9.19 2.76
C ALA A 63 -13.63 10.29 3.05
N GLU A 64 -13.73 10.91 4.23
CA GLU A 64 -12.84 12.02 4.62
C GLU A 64 -11.39 11.56 4.77
N ALA A 65 -11.15 10.47 5.50
CA ALA A 65 -9.82 9.90 5.66
C ALA A 65 -9.21 9.49 4.30
N VAL A 66 -10.00 8.81 3.47
CA VAL A 66 -9.58 8.41 2.11
C VAL A 66 -9.21 9.61 1.26
N SER A 67 -10.02 10.68 1.30
CA SER A 67 -9.74 11.93 0.60
C SER A 67 -8.41 12.55 1.04
N GLN A 68 -8.18 12.63 2.36
CA GLN A 68 -6.95 13.18 2.92
C GLN A 68 -5.72 12.38 2.51
N TRP A 69 -5.77 11.04 2.58
CA TRP A 69 -4.67 10.18 2.16
C TRP A 69 -4.39 10.27 0.66
N MET A 70 -5.44 10.30 -0.17
CA MET A 70 -5.28 10.55 -1.61
C MET A 70 -4.62 11.90 -1.89
N MET A 71 -5.05 12.96 -1.22
CA MET A 71 -4.42 14.28 -1.36
C MET A 71 -2.96 14.27 -0.89
N ALA A 72 -2.65 13.57 0.19
CA ALA A 72 -1.29 13.40 0.67
C ALA A 72 -0.42 12.65 -0.36
N GLY A 73 -0.95 11.59 -0.97
CA GLY A 73 -0.29 10.83 -2.04
C GLY A 73 -0.01 11.67 -3.28
N ARG A 74 -1.02 12.42 -3.76
CA ARG A 74 -0.91 13.31 -4.94
C ARG A 74 0.22 14.35 -4.83
N ARG A 75 0.57 14.76 -3.61
CA ARG A 75 1.58 15.79 -3.34
C ARG A 75 3.00 15.24 -3.20
N LYS A 76 3.20 13.92 -3.20
CA LYS A 76 4.53 13.34 -3.02
C LYS A 76 5.32 13.34 -4.33
N PRO A 77 6.64 13.63 -4.30
CA PRO A 77 7.51 13.44 -5.44
C PRO A 77 7.62 11.94 -5.79
N PHE A 78 7.86 11.64 -7.06
CA PHE A 78 7.85 10.28 -7.59
C PHE A 78 8.81 9.35 -6.82
N GLU A 79 10.03 9.82 -6.55
CA GLU A 79 11.06 9.06 -5.84
C GLU A 79 10.58 8.67 -4.43
N ALA A 80 9.94 9.59 -3.71
CA ALA A 80 9.40 9.31 -2.37
C ALA A 80 8.23 8.31 -2.40
N VAL A 81 7.44 8.29 -3.47
CA VAL A 81 6.38 7.30 -3.68
C VAL A 81 6.99 5.92 -3.89
N VAL A 82 8.01 5.81 -4.75
CA VAL A 82 8.72 4.55 -5.01
C VAL A 82 9.38 4.02 -3.74
N THR A 83 10.10 4.86 -2.99
CA THR A 83 10.70 4.48 -1.70
C THR A 83 9.65 3.98 -0.72
N ARG A 84 8.49 4.65 -0.61
CA ARG A 84 7.42 4.21 0.27
C ARG A 84 6.79 2.89 -0.19
N ALA A 85 6.60 2.71 -1.51
CA ALA A 85 6.03 1.49 -2.07
C ALA A 85 6.95 0.28 -1.81
N LEU A 86 8.25 0.41 -2.08
CA LEU A 86 9.24 -0.64 -1.82
C LEU A 86 9.32 -0.96 -0.32
N GLY A 87 9.43 0.06 0.54
CA GLY A 87 9.48 -0.18 2.00
C GLY A 87 8.24 -0.90 2.55
N TRP A 88 7.06 -0.61 1.99
CA TRP A 88 5.83 -1.32 2.36
C TRP A 88 5.83 -2.78 1.86
N LEU A 89 6.23 -3.01 0.59
CA LEU A 89 6.31 -4.35 0.00
C LEU A 89 7.36 -5.25 0.69
N GLU A 90 8.49 -4.67 1.09
CA GLU A 90 9.63 -5.41 1.60
C GLU A 90 9.51 -5.79 3.08
N GLY A 91 8.78 -5.06 3.92
CA GLY A 91 9.11 -5.18 5.35
C GLY A 91 8.28 -4.55 6.44
N ASP A 92 7.19 -3.82 6.16
CA ASP A 92 6.03 -3.95 7.05
C ASP A 92 5.45 -5.38 7.01
N ALA A 93 5.94 -6.22 6.07
CA ALA A 93 5.83 -7.68 6.02
C ALA A 93 6.55 -8.45 7.16
N GLY A 94 7.22 -7.76 8.10
CA GLY A 94 8.02 -8.38 9.18
C GLY A 94 7.68 -7.99 10.62
N ARG A 95 6.64 -7.18 10.88
CA ARG A 95 6.30 -6.76 12.24
C ARG A 95 4.81 -6.94 12.53
N THR A 96 4.41 -8.15 12.91
CA THR A 96 3.16 -8.35 13.66
C THR A 96 3.35 -7.70 15.04
N PRO A 97 2.60 -6.65 15.43
CA PRO A 97 2.50 -6.28 16.83
C PRO A 97 1.63 -7.37 17.49
N GLY A 98 2.28 -8.36 18.13
CA GLY A 98 1.60 -9.39 18.92
C GLY A 98 1.62 -10.82 18.40
N GLY A 99 2.49 -11.19 17.45
CA GLY A 99 2.74 -12.61 17.16
C GLY A 99 3.55 -13.25 18.31
N PRO A 100 3.23 -14.48 18.77
CA PRO A 100 3.96 -15.10 19.86
C PRO A 100 5.43 -15.25 19.45
N GLU A 101 6.34 -14.83 20.33
CA GLU A 101 7.76 -15.17 20.23
C GLU A 101 7.85 -16.70 20.11
N ILE A 102 8.17 -17.20 18.92
CA ILE A 102 8.60 -18.59 18.77
C ILE A 102 9.99 -18.63 19.37
N GLY A 103 10.03 -18.75 20.70
CA GLY A 103 11.23 -19.00 21.47
C GLY A 103 11.86 -20.28 20.94
N PHE A 104 12.95 -20.13 20.20
CA PHE A 104 13.91 -21.22 19.99
C PHE A 104 14.52 -21.51 21.35
N ASN A 105 13.86 -22.37 22.12
CA ASN A 105 14.34 -22.88 23.39
C ASN A 105 15.51 -23.83 23.07
N SER A 106 16.72 -23.27 22.94
CA SER A 106 17.95 -24.04 22.89
C SER A 106 18.12 -24.72 24.24
N GLY A 107 17.63 -25.96 24.32
CA GLY A 107 17.68 -26.79 25.50
C GLY A 107 19.10 -26.87 26.06
N LYS A 108 19.33 -26.22 27.21
CA LYS A 108 20.36 -26.64 28.15
C LYS A 108 19.94 -28.01 28.67
N ARG A 109 20.48 -29.08 28.06
CA ARG A 109 20.57 -30.38 28.72
C ARG A 109 21.34 -30.15 30.01
N ARG A 110 20.63 -30.26 31.14
CA ARG A 110 21.25 -30.54 32.43
C ARG A 110 21.76 -31.97 32.36
N GLU A 111 23.06 -32.13 32.23
CA GLU A 111 23.72 -33.37 32.65
C GLU A 111 23.81 -33.32 34.18
N ASN A 112 23.07 -34.20 34.83
CA ASN A 112 23.31 -34.63 36.20
C ASN A 112 24.08 -35.96 36.11
N ALA A 113 25.32 -35.96 36.58
CA ALA A 113 25.97 -37.08 37.27
C ALA A 113 27.22 -36.54 37.97
#